data_AF-A0A0R2BE39-F1
#
_entry.id   AF-A0A0R2BE39-F1
#
_cell.length_a   1.000
_cell.length_b   1.000
_cell.length_c   1.000
_cell.angle_alpha   90.00
_cell.angle_beta   90.00
_cell.angle_gamma   90.00
#
_symmetry.space_group_name_H-M   'P 1'
#
loop_
_entity.id
_entity.type
_entity.pdbx_description
1 polymer ?
#
loop_
_entity_poly.entity_id
_entity_poly.type
_entity_poly.pdbx_seq_one_letter_code
_entity_poly.pdbx_strand_id
1 'polypeptide(L)'
;MPVDPEGNPIPDAPNPQYPNDPTDPTKGGTTPVPEIPGYRPEVPSVTPDKPGEDTPVKYVPVTPEKHVQTAKIVYVDTKTGTTIESDSVTGNVGDKIDYSTTSRITELIKKGYVLIEDGFTNAGTPVYNDNGEEQVFVVKLGHGTEPVGPNNPHEPGTPINPDDPNGPKWPAKDDYMKQYTSTVHFVDGNGNKLRDDDIQTSTWTRTLIVDKVTGEVLNPSEPWKSDIDDYATVKVPVIEGYYADRATVPGETAQQRDLETTVTYNKIGKIVPVDPNGNPIPNVPTPQYRNDPNDPTKVIVTDTPDIPGMIPETRSVTPGEPGVDTPVVYHKVETPEQKPEQPAQPEVTPVVNDPVQTPATELPQTGDKQGNALAAIGASIVAGMLGLMGFTKKKKDEKDF
;
A
#
# COMPACT_ATOMS: atom_id res chain seq x y z
N MET A 1 28.48 24.36 86.68
CA MET A 1 29.04 24.62 85.33
C MET A 1 28.49 23.66 84.27
N PRO A 2 27.97 24.14 83.13
CA PRO A 2 27.70 23.32 81.94
C PRO A 2 28.98 22.80 81.25
N VAL A 3 29.00 21.52 80.89
CA VAL A 3 30.10 20.86 80.16
C VAL A 3 29.59 19.98 79.01
N ASP A 4 30.45 19.73 78.03
CA ASP A 4 30.23 18.77 76.95
C ASP A 4 30.31 17.29 77.45
N PRO A 5 30.03 16.28 76.60
CA PRO A 5 30.11 14.87 77.01
C PRO A 5 31.50 14.43 77.47
N GLU A 6 32.56 15.04 76.95
CA GLU A 6 33.97 14.81 77.27
C GLU A 6 34.39 15.47 78.60
N GLY A 7 33.68 16.50 79.05
CA GLY A 7 33.87 17.22 80.31
C GLY A 7 34.46 18.63 80.19
N ASN A 8 34.61 19.17 78.98
CA ASN A 8 35.08 20.54 78.76
C ASN A 8 33.96 21.56 79.00
N PRO A 9 34.23 22.75 79.58
CA PRO A 9 33.23 23.80 79.75
C PRO A 9 32.65 24.27 78.40
N ILE A 10 31.32 24.40 78.31
CA ILE A 10 30.67 24.96 77.12
C ILE A 10 30.88 26.49 77.10
N PRO A 11 31.46 27.07 76.04
CA PRO A 11 31.69 28.52 75.95
C PRO A 11 30.39 29.33 76.11
N ASP A 12 30.50 30.47 76.80
CA ASP A 12 29.42 31.45 77.05
C ASP A 12 28.14 30.89 77.70
N ALA A 13 28.16 29.64 78.17
CA ALA A 13 27.04 29.01 78.85
C ALA A 13 26.80 29.62 80.25
N PRO A 14 25.54 29.82 80.69
CA PRO A 14 25.26 30.35 82.02
C PRO A 14 25.78 29.43 83.13
N ASN A 15 26.44 29.99 84.15
CA ASN A 15 26.80 29.24 85.37
C ASN A 15 26.00 29.78 86.58
N PRO A 16 24.76 29.31 86.81
CA PRO A 16 23.94 29.78 87.92
C PRO A 16 24.55 29.38 89.28
N GLN A 17 24.49 30.29 90.24
CA GLN A 17 24.90 30.03 91.62
C GLN A 17 23.83 29.19 92.35
N TYR A 18 24.27 28.38 93.32
CA TYR A 18 23.35 27.63 94.18
C TYR A 18 22.62 28.56 95.16
N PRO A 19 21.31 28.37 95.39
CA PRO A 19 20.66 28.92 96.58
C PRO A 19 21.17 28.17 97.81
N ASN A 20 21.06 28.77 99.01
CA ASN A 20 21.24 28.02 100.25
C ASN A 20 20.09 27.01 100.42
N ASP A 21 20.37 25.84 101.01
CA ASP A 21 19.32 24.93 101.44
C ASP A 21 18.49 25.59 102.57
N PRO A 22 17.14 25.61 102.49
CA PRO A 22 16.28 26.30 103.45
C PRO A 22 16.17 25.60 104.82
N THR A 23 16.76 24.41 104.96
CA THR A 23 16.73 23.56 106.17
C THR A 23 18.11 23.25 106.74
N ASP A 24 19.18 23.34 105.94
CA ASP A 24 20.57 23.09 106.35
C ASP A 24 21.52 24.17 105.81
N PRO A 25 21.98 25.15 106.63
CA PRO A 25 22.86 26.22 106.16
C PRO A 25 24.28 25.76 105.78
N THR A 26 24.59 24.46 105.88
CA THR A 26 25.84 23.87 105.37
C THR A 26 25.71 23.29 103.96
N LYS A 27 24.50 23.32 103.37
CA LYS A 27 24.19 22.78 102.03
C LYS A 27 23.70 23.85 101.04
N GLY A 28 23.88 23.55 99.76
CA GLY A 28 23.23 24.26 98.66
C GLY A 28 21.93 23.56 98.29
N GLY A 29 20.90 24.34 97.98
CA GLY A 29 19.62 23.82 97.49
C GLY A 29 19.69 23.36 96.04
N THR A 30 18.63 22.67 95.61
CA THR A 30 18.48 22.18 94.22
C THR A 30 18.33 23.34 93.23
N THR A 31 19.23 23.42 92.25
CA THR A 31 19.21 24.43 91.18
C THR A 31 18.77 23.79 89.87
N PRO A 32 17.79 24.36 89.12
CA PRO A 32 17.50 23.94 87.75
C PRO A 32 18.69 24.25 86.84
N VAL A 33 19.03 23.35 85.93
CA VAL A 33 20.13 23.58 84.99
C VAL A 33 19.69 24.55 83.89
N PRO A 34 20.58 25.42 83.34
CA PRO A 34 20.19 26.37 82.31
C PRO A 34 19.84 25.68 80.99
N GLU A 35 18.90 26.26 80.25
CA GLU A 35 18.68 25.89 78.85
C GLU A 35 19.80 26.49 77.98
N ILE A 36 20.36 25.69 77.08
CA ILE A 36 21.44 26.09 76.17
C ILE A 36 20.99 25.80 74.74
N PRO A 37 20.89 26.81 73.84
CA PRO A 37 20.45 26.59 72.47
C PRO A 37 21.29 25.53 71.75
N GLY A 38 20.63 24.54 71.14
CA GLY A 38 21.29 23.43 70.45
C GLY A 38 21.83 22.31 71.35
N TYR A 39 21.57 22.34 72.67
CA TYR A 39 22.03 21.33 73.62
C TYR A 39 20.90 20.89 74.57
N ARG A 40 20.99 19.64 75.05
CA ARG A 40 20.07 19.07 76.05
C ARG A 40 20.86 18.55 77.26
N PRO A 41 20.52 18.94 78.49
CA PRO A 41 21.18 18.42 79.68
C PRO A 41 20.79 16.96 79.95
N GLU A 42 21.69 16.21 80.57
CA GLU A 42 21.43 14.85 81.06
C GLU A 42 20.44 14.83 82.25
N VAL A 43 20.45 15.88 83.09
CA VAL A 43 19.57 16.03 84.27
C VAL A 43 18.90 17.41 84.30
N PRO A 44 17.63 17.54 84.72
CA PRO A 44 16.91 18.83 84.71
C PRO A 44 17.32 19.77 85.86
N SER A 45 17.93 19.24 86.92
CA SER A 45 18.37 19.99 88.09
C SER A 45 19.51 19.24 88.80
N VAL A 46 20.31 19.97 89.57
CA VAL A 46 21.37 19.43 90.42
C VAL A 46 21.28 19.99 91.83
N THR A 47 21.63 19.16 92.81
CA THR A 47 21.83 19.57 94.21
C THR A 47 23.30 19.32 94.54
N PRO A 48 24.06 20.31 95.05
CA PRO A 48 25.51 20.17 95.20
C PRO A 48 25.88 19.39 96.48
N ASP A 49 26.56 18.25 96.33
CA ASP A 49 27.18 17.53 97.46
C ASP A 49 28.26 18.37 98.17
N LYS A 50 28.79 19.39 97.49
CA LYS A 50 29.79 20.34 97.99
C LYS A 50 29.45 21.77 97.53
N PRO A 51 28.88 22.64 98.38
CA PRO A 51 28.44 23.97 97.95
C PRO A 51 29.55 24.96 97.54
N GLY A 52 30.83 24.60 97.73
CA GLY A 52 32.00 25.40 97.35
C GLY A 52 32.74 24.90 96.09
N GLU A 53 32.23 23.89 95.40
CA GLU A 53 32.79 23.37 94.14
C GLU A 53 31.75 23.47 93.01
N ASP A 54 32.21 23.85 91.81
CA ASP A 54 31.37 23.84 90.61
C ASP A 54 30.96 22.40 90.26
N THR A 55 29.66 22.08 90.30
CA THR A 55 29.20 20.77 89.80
C THR A 55 29.15 20.81 88.26
N PRO A 56 29.84 19.90 87.55
CA PRO A 56 29.72 19.76 86.11
C PRO A 56 28.38 19.13 85.75
N VAL A 57 27.62 19.78 84.87
CA VAL A 57 26.39 19.24 84.26
C VAL A 57 26.69 18.93 82.81
N LYS A 58 26.56 17.67 82.40
CA LYS A 58 26.74 17.26 81.01
C LYS A 58 25.56 17.67 80.14
N TYR A 59 25.89 18.16 78.95
CA TYR A 59 24.96 18.48 77.89
C TYR A 59 25.32 17.71 76.62
N VAL A 60 24.33 17.07 76.03
CA VAL A 60 24.44 16.40 74.73
C VAL A 60 23.97 17.37 73.64
N PRO A 61 24.74 17.59 72.55
CA PRO A 61 24.29 18.41 71.43
C PRO A 61 23.06 17.80 70.76
N VAL A 62 22.08 18.64 70.43
CA VAL A 62 20.86 18.23 69.73
C VAL A 62 21.14 18.24 68.24
N THR A 63 21.46 17.06 67.69
CA THR A 63 21.48 16.84 66.24
C THR A 63 20.07 17.06 65.68
N PRO A 64 19.87 17.95 64.67
CA PRO A 64 18.57 18.06 64.01
C PRO A 64 18.20 16.73 63.33
N GLU A 65 16.98 16.25 63.54
CA GLU A 65 16.45 15.14 62.77
C GLU A 65 16.34 15.58 61.30
N LYS A 66 17.05 14.90 60.39
CA LYS A 66 16.81 15.14 58.96
C LYS A 66 15.40 14.70 58.62
N HIS A 67 14.59 15.60 58.04
CA HIS A 67 13.30 15.22 57.49
C HIS A 67 13.48 14.31 56.26
N VAL A 68 12.57 13.35 56.11
CA VAL A 68 12.49 12.46 54.94
C VAL A 68 11.49 13.07 53.96
N GLN A 69 11.89 13.17 52.71
CA GLN A 69 11.13 13.80 51.64
C GLN A 69 10.96 12.85 50.45
N THR A 70 9.83 12.99 49.75
CA THR A 70 9.51 12.21 48.54
C THR A 70 9.84 12.98 47.27
N ALA A 71 10.43 12.27 46.31
CA ALA A 71 10.52 12.68 44.92
C ALA A 71 9.80 11.66 44.03
N LYS A 72 9.22 12.15 42.93
CA LYS A 72 8.34 11.40 42.05
C LYS A 72 8.74 11.62 40.60
N ILE A 73 8.89 10.53 39.87
CA ILE A 73 9.24 10.54 38.44
C ILE A 73 7.99 10.11 37.68
N VAL A 74 7.45 11.00 36.85
CA VAL A 74 6.19 10.80 36.14
C VAL A 74 6.45 10.68 34.64
N TYR A 75 6.06 9.56 34.05
CA TYR A 75 6.17 9.29 32.62
C TYR A 75 4.86 9.69 31.96
N VAL A 76 4.90 10.69 31.07
CA VAL A 76 3.73 11.34 30.47
C VAL A 76 3.74 11.15 28.96
N ASP A 77 2.62 10.68 28.42
CA ASP A 77 2.37 10.70 26.98
C ASP A 77 2.00 12.13 26.54
N THR A 78 2.76 12.65 25.56
CA THR A 78 2.56 13.98 24.98
C THR A 78 1.41 14.06 23.97
N LYS A 79 0.91 12.92 23.45
CA LYS A 79 -0.24 12.87 22.52
C LYS A 79 -1.57 13.05 23.28
N THR A 80 -1.75 12.37 24.40
CA THR A 80 -2.97 12.44 25.23
C THR A 80 -2.84 13.37 26.44
N GLY A 81 -1.63 13.73 26.85
CA GLY A 81 -1.36 14.47 28.09
C GLY A 81 -1.51 13.63 29.37
N THR A 82 -1.65 12.31 29.26
CA THR A 82 -1.90 11.41 30.40
C THR A 82 -0.61 10.86 31.02
N THR A 83 -0.66 10.52 32.30
CA THR A 83 0.41 9.75 32.95
C THR A 83 0.32 8.29 32.51
N ILE A 84 1.39 7.79 31.90
CA ILE A 84 1.55 6.38 31.53
C ILE A 84 1.81 5.57 32.81
N GLU A 85 2.78 6.01 33.61
CA GLU A 85 3.16 5.44 34.90
C GLU A 85 3.99 6.45 35.72
N SER A 86 4.21 6.17 37.00
CA SER A 86 5.10 6.98 37.84
C SER A 86 5.78 6.15 38.92
N ASP A 87 7.07 6.39 39.14
CA ASP A 87 7.84 5.83 40.25
C ASP A 87 8.02 6.90 41.35
N SER A 88 8.17 6.47 42.61
CA SER A 88 8.42 7.36 43.75
C SER A 88 9.58 6.85 44.59
N VAL A 89 10.45 7.76 45.04
CA VAL A 89 11.62 7.49 45.88
C VAL A 89 11.68 8.45 47.05
N THR A 90 12.21 7.99 48.18
CA THR A 90 12.28 8.75 49.44
C THR A 90 13.69 8.77 49.98
N GLY A 91 14.12 9.90 50.52
CA GLY A 91 15.41 10.04 51.19
C GLY A 91 15.45 11.27 52.08
N ASN A 92 16.56 11.48 52.77
CA ASN A 92 16.67 12.61 53.69
C ASN A 92 16.99 13.91 52.92
N VAL A 93 16.52 15.04 53.44
CA VAL A 93 16.86 16.37 52.91
C VAL A 93 18.37 16.53 52.70
N GLY A 94 18.74 17.05 51.53
CA GLY A 94 20.11 17.25 51.07
C GLY A 94 20.83 16.02 50.51
N ASP A 95 20.27 14.81 50.64
CA ASP A 95 20.85 13.60 50.03
C ASP A 95 20.55 13.57 48.52
N LYS A 96 21.43 12.94 47.73
CA LYS A 96 21.22 12.71 46.29
C LYS A 96 20.02 11.78 46.06
N ILE A 97 19.16 12.11 45.10
CA ILE A 97 18.14 11.19 44.61
C ILE A 97 18.83 10.11 43.75
N ASP A 98 18.97 8.90 44.29
CA ASP A 98 19.59 7.78 43.59
C ASP A 98 18.54 6.99 42.78
N TYR A 99 18.23 7.52 41.59
CA TYR A 99 17.27 6.95 40.64
C TYR A 99 17.82 7.05 39.21
N SER A 100 17.28 6.26 38.29
CA SER A 100 17.57 6.35 36.85
C SER A 100 16.35 6.00 36.02
N THR A 101 16.03 6.85 35.04
CA THR A 101 14.93 6.70 34.09
C THR A 101 15.21 5.67 32.98
N THR A 102 16.47 5.28 32.78
CA THR A 102 16.93 4.58 31.57
C THR A 102 16.21 3.25 31.34
N SER A 103 16.00 2.45 32.38
CA SER A 103 15.29 1.18 32.27
C SER A 103 13.84 1.37 31.81
N ARG A 104 13.13 2.34 32.41
CA ARG A 104 11.73 2.60 32.10
C ARG A 104 11.54 3.21 30.71
N ILE A 105 12.40 4.14 30.32
CA ILE A 105 12.44 4.68 28.95
C ILE A 105 12.68 3.54 27.95
N THR A 106 13.54 2.57 28.27
CA THR A 106 13.78 1.40 27.40
C THR A 106 12.54 0.49 27.30
N GLU A 107 11.83 0.25 28.41
CA GLU A 107 10.55 -0.49 28.42
C GLU A 107 9.45 0.20 27.61
N LEU A 108 9.36 1.53 27.69
CA LEU A 108 8.39 2.33 26.93
C LEU A 108 8.72 2.39 25.44
N ILE A 109 10.00 2.52 25.06
CA ILE A 109 10.42 2.47 23.65
C ILE A 109 10.06 1.12 23.01
N LYS A 110 10.16 0.01 23.75
CA LYS A 110 9.70 -1.32 23.29
C LYS A 110 8.19 -1.41 23.07
N LYS A 111 7.39 -0.57 23.72
CA LYS A 111 5.93 -0.43 23.50
C LYS A 111 5.59 0.60 22.41
N GLY A 112 6.58 1.08 21.65
CA GLY A 112 6.39 2.01 20.53
C GLY A 112 6.48 3.50 20.89
N TYR A 113 6.82 3.87 22.14
CA TYR A 113 7.07 5.27 22.49
C TYR A 113 8.43 5.78 21.99
N VAL A 114 8.59 7.10 21.97
CA VAL A 114 9.85 7.81 21.65
C VAL A 114 10.11 8.85 22.75
N LEU A 115 11.33 8.91 23.27
CA LEU A 115 11.70 9.93 24.25
C LEU A 115 11.72 11.34 23.61
N ILE A 116 11.01 12.29 24.22
CA ILE A 116 11.00 13.71 23.83
C ILE A 116 11.82 14.54 24.83
N GLU A 117 11.65 14.30 26.13
CA GLU A 117 12.34 15.04 27.18
C GLU A 117 12.47 14.17 28.45
N ASP A 118 13.63 14.20 29.11
CA ASP A 118 13.82 13.57 30.43
C ASP A 118 14.11 14.65 31.47
N GLY A 119 13.08 15.10 32.18
CA GLY A 119 13.21 16.13 33.23
C GLY A 119 14.02 15.70 34.45
N PHE A 120 14.22 14.39 34.70
CA PHE A 120 15.06 13.91 35.78
C PHE A 120 16.55 13.99 35.38
N THR A 121 16.89 13.46 34.20
CA THR A 121 18.27 13.51 33.68
C THR A 121 18.69 14.93 33.32
N ASN A 122 17.77 15.77 32.83
CA ASN A 122 18.03 17.20 32.58
C ASN A 122 18.29 18.00 33.86
N ALA A 123 17.85 17.52 35.03
CA ALA A 123 18.20 18.10 36.33
C ALA A 123 19.61 17.69 36.82
N GLY A 124 20.31 16.80 36.10
CA GLY A 124 21.69 16.40 36.35
C GLY A 124 21.85 15.49 37.58
N THR A 125 22.06 16.09 38.75
CA THR A 125 22.21 15.36 40.03
C THR A 125 21.27 15.96 41.07
N PRO A 126 19.95 15.73 40.97
CA PRO A 126 18.99 16.28 41.91
C PRO A 126 19.17 15.70 43.32
N VAL A 127 18.84 16.52 44.31
CA VAL A 127 18.88 16.21 45.75
C VAL A 127 17.51 16.46 46.36
N TYR A 128 17.18 15.77 47.45
CA TYR A 128 15.92 16.01 48.16
C TYR A 128 15.91 17.44 48.77
N ASN A 129 15.04 18.31 48.25
CA ASN A 129 14.82 19.66 48.79
C ASN A 129 14.03 19.67 50.13
N ASP A 130 13.99 20.82 50.78
CA ASP A 130 13.32 21.06 52.09
C ASP A 130 12.05 21.92 51.92
N ASN A 131 11.43 21.90 50.74
CA ASN A 131 10.44 22.91 50.34
C ASN A 131 9.02 22.63 50.87
N GLY A 132 8.79 21.46 51.48
CA GLY A 132 7.45 21.00 51.90
C GLY A 132 6.54 20.51 50.76
N GLU A 133 6.98 20.61 49.51
CA GLU A 133 6.23 20.19 48.30
C GLU A 133 6.78 18.87 47.71
N GLU A 134 5.94 18.07 47.05
CA GLU A 134 6.38 16.86 46.33
C GLU A 134 7.27 17.24 45.13
N GLN A 135 8.49 16.71 45.08
CA GLN A 135 9.42 16.98 43.98
C GLN A 135 9.08 16.14 42.76
N VAL A 136 8.45 16.75 41.75
CA VAL A 136 7.99 16.06 40.54
C VAL A 136 8.96 16.29 39.37
N PHE A 137 9.56 15.21 38.87
CA PHE A 137 10.33 15.18 37.63
C PHE A 137 9.49 14.54 36.53
N VAL A 138 9.34 15.20 35.39
CA VAL A 138 8.50 14.71 34.28
C VAL A 138 9.36 14.20 33.13
N VAL A 139 9.14 12.96 32.72
CA VAL A 139 9.67 12.38 31.48
C VAL A 139 8.56 12.40 30.44
N LYS A 140 8.81 13.03 29.29
CA LYS A 140 7.84 13.21 28.21
C LYS A 140 8.13 12.25 27.08
N LEU A 141 7.14 11.45 26.72
CA LEU A 141 7.18 10.48 25.63
C LEU A 141 6.23 10.91 24.51
N GLY A 142 6.62 10.72 23.27
CA GLY A 142 5.75 10.79 22.10
C GLY A 142 5.49 9.40 21.55
N HIS A 143 4.54 9.27 20.63
CA HIS A 143 4.29 8.01 19.94
C HIS A 143 5.20 7.87 18.72
N GLY A 144 5.82 6.71 18.56
CA GLY A 144 6.44 6.32 17.30
C GLY A 144 5.38 6.03 16.25
N THR A 145 5.74 6.17 14.97
CA THR A 145 4.85 5.87 13.84
C THR A 145 5.61 5.09 12.78
N GLU A 146 4.91 4.25 12.01
CA GLU A 146 5.54 3.45 10.96
C GLU A 146 4.56 3.17 9.80
N PRO A 147 5.01 3.21 8.53
CA PRO A 147 4.14 2.94 7.38
C PRO A 147 3.83 1.46 7.21
N VAL A 148 2.65 1.15 6.69
CA VAL A 148 2.27 -0.15 6.12
C VAL A 148 1.63 0.04 4.75
N GLY A 149 2.06 -0.78 3.78
CA GLY A 149 1.63 -0.65 2.39
C GLY A 149 2.46 -1.53 1.46
N PRO A 150 2.32 -1.42 0.12
CA PRO A 150 3.07 -2.24 -0.83
C PRO A 150 4.60 -2.16 -0.69
N ASN A 151 5.10 -0.98 -0.29
CA ASN A 151 6.54 -0.71 -0.12
C ASN A 151 7.06 -0.98 1.30
N ASN A 152 6.17 -1.25 2.26
CA ASN A 152 6.51 -1.67 3.62
C ASN A 152 5.46 -2.69 4.11
N PRO A 153 5.48 -3.93 3.56
CA PRO A 153 4.47 -4.93 3.88
C PRO A 153 4.78 -5.59 5.24
N HIS A 154 3.75 -5.71 6.07
CA HIS A 154 3.78 -6.47 7.33
C HIS A 154 2.72 -7.57 7.31
N GLU A 155 2.83 -8.56 8.18
CA GLU A 155 1.85 -9.64 8.28
C GLU A 155 0.63 -9.18 9.12
N PRO A 156 -0.59 -9.14 8.55
CA PRO A 156 -1.78 -8.64 9.25
C PRO A 156 -2.04 -9.35 10.59
N GLY A 157 -2.39 -8.58 11.63
CA GLY A 157 -2.68 -9.14 12.95
C GLY A 157 -1.46 -9.59 13.77
N THR A 158 -0.24 -9.48 13.24
CA THR A 158 1.00 -9.60 14.04
C THR A 158 1.30 -8.31 14.80
N PRO A 159 2.05 -8.35 15.92
CA PRO A 159 2.38 -7.15 16.71
C PRO A 159 3.21 -6.12 15.94
N ILE A 160 2.90 -4.84 16.13
CA ILE A 160 3.68 -3.71 15.58
C ILE A 160 5.05 -3.58 16.25
N ASN A 161 5.13 -3.96 17.53
CA ASN A 161 6.35 -3.98 18.31
C ASN A 161 6.71 -5.44 18.65
N PRO A 162 7.80 -6.01 18.10
CA PRO A 162 8.15 -7.42 18.34
C PRO A 162 8.41 -7.78 19.82
N ASP A 163 8.85 -6.81 20.62
CA ASP A 163 9.10 -6.97 22.06
C ASP A 163 7.83 -6.85 22.92
N ASP A 164 6.68 -6.46 22.35
CA ASP A 164 5.37 -6.44 23.02
C ASP A 164 4.34 -7.30 22.26
N PRO A 165 4.32 -8.62 22.48
CA PRO A 165 3.46 -9.55 21.74
C PRO A 165 1.95 -9.39 22.04
N ASN A 166 1.59 -8.61 23.06
CA ASN A 166 0.20 -8.29 23.41
C ASN A 166 -0.20 -6.87 22.99
N GLY A 167 0.72 -6.08 22.45
CA GLY A 167 0.53 -4.70 22.03
C GLY A 167 -0.31 -4.55 20.75
N PRO A 168 -0.35 -3.34 20.16
CA PRO A 168 -1.11 -3.08 18.94
C PRO A 168 -0.58 -3.89 17.75
N LYS A 169 -1.46 -4.14 16.78
CA LYS A 169 -1.25 -5.09 15.68
C LYS A 169 -1.41 -4.43 14.32
N TRP A 170 -0.69 -4.96 13.33
CA TRP A 170 -0.79 -4.47 11.94
C TRP A 170 -2.21 -4.65 11.37
N PRO A 171 -2.71 -3.68 10.57
CA PRO A 171 -4.07 -3.68 10.03
C PRO A 171 -4.30 -4.81 9.01
N ALA A 172 -5.55 -4.97 8.56
CA ALA A 172 -5.88 -5.95 7.55
C ALA A 172 -5.25 -5.58 6.20
N LYS A 173 -4.93 -6.58 5.37
CA LYS A 173 -4.40 -6.34 4.02
C LYS A 173 -5.35 -5.46 3.19
N ASP A 174 -6.65 -5.71 3.34
CA ASP A 174 -7.73 -5.00 2.64
C ASP A 174 -7.87 -3.52 3.05
N ASP A 175 -7.22 -3.08 4.13
CA ASP A 175 -7.16 -1.66 4.52
C ASP A 175 -6.23 -0.85 3.61
N TYR A 176 -5.24 -1.50 2.97
CA TYR A 176 -4.20 -0.86 2.15
C TYR A 176 -3.93 -1.49 0.77
N MET A 177 -4.51 -2.66 0.46
CA MET A 177 -4.45 -3.32 -0.85
C MET A 177 -5.80 -3.97 -1.20
N LYS A 178 -6.36 -3.65 -2.37
CA LYS A 178 -7.61 -4.24 -2.91
C LYS A 178 -7.42 -4.60 -4.38
N GLN A 179 -8.30 -5.45 -4.89
CA GLN A 179 -8.37 -5.79 -6.31
C GLN A 179 -9.81 -5.71 -6.81
N TYR A 180 -9.96 -5.32 -8.07
CA TYR A 180 -11.24 -5.26 -8.79
C TYR A 180 -11.03 -5.78 -10.22
N THR A 181 -12.05 -6.35 -10.82
CA THR A 181 -11.95 -6.93 -12.18
C THR A 181 -12.64 -6.10 -13.26
N SER A 182 -12.23 -6.34 -14.50
CA SER A 182 -13.04 -6.10 -15.69
C SER A 182 -13.22 -7.42 -16.42
N THR A 183 -14.48 -7.82 -16.59
CA THR A 183 -14.90 -9.11 -17.12
C THR A 183 -15.62 -8.92 -18.45
N VAL A 184 -15.24 -9.67 -19.48
CA VAL A 184 -15.98 -9.78 -20.74
C VAL A 184 -16.55 -11.18 -20.89
N HIS A 185 -17.86 -11.29 -20.70
CA HIS A 185 -18.64 -12.50 -20.97
C HIS A 185 -18.86 -12.71 -22.48
N PHE A 186 -18.83 -13.97 -22.90
CA PHE A 186 -19.07 -14.39 -24.28
C PHE A 186 -20.23 -15.41 -24.33
N VAL A 187 -21.42 -14.96 -24.72
CA VAL A 187 -22.67 -15.75 -24.63
C VAL A 187 -23.41 -15.86 -25.96
N ASP A 188 -24.27 -16.87 -26.10
CA ASP A 188 -25.25 -16.90 -27.19
C ASP A 188 -26.43 -15.93 -26.95
N GLY A 189 -27.29 -15.74 -27.95
CA GLY A 189 -28.51 -14.93 -27.85
C GLY A 189 -29.54 -15.37 -26.79
N ASN A 190 -29.32 -16.47 -26.06
CA ASN A 190 -30.12 -16.93 -24.92
C ASN A 190 -29.41 -16.70 -23.57
N GLY A 191 -28.18 -16.19 -23.57
CA GLY A 191 -27.34 -16.02 -22.38
C GLY A 191 -26.50 -17.24 -22.00
N ASN A 192 -26.43 -18.29 -22.83
CA ASN A 192 -25.57 -19.45 -22.57
C ASN A 192 -24.10 -19.09 -22.83
N LYS A 193 -23.22 -19.30 -21.86
CA LYS A 193 -21.75 -19.14 -22.01
C LYS A 193 -21.22 -20.06 -23.12
N LEU A 194 -20.58 -19.47 -24.14
CA LEU A 194 -20.02 -20.21 -25.30
C LEU A 194 -18.52 -20.52 -25.16
N ARG A 195 -17.80 -19.75 -24.35
CA ARG A 195 -16.36 -19.88 -24.08
C ARG A 195 -16.01 -19.18 -22.78
N ASP A 196 -14.78 -19.35 -22.29
CA ASP A 196 -14.30 -18.62 -21.11
C ASP A 196 -14.11 -17.12 -21.36
N ASP A 197 -14.41 -16.38 -20.29
CA ASP A 197 -14.49 -14.93 -20.17
C ASP A 197 -13.09 -14.30 -20.21
N ASP A 198 -12.96 -13.08 -20.72
CA ASP A 198 -11.73 -12.29 -20.60
C ASP A 198 -11.78 -11.56 -19.25
N ILE A 199 -10.88 -11.90 -18.33
CA ILE A 199 -10.84 -11.30 -16.98
C ILE A 199 -9.51 -10.58 -16.82
N GLN A 200 -9.59 -9.28 -16.54
CA GLN A 200 -8.47 -8.41 -16.23
C GLN A 200 -8.63 -7.87 -14.81
N THR A 201 -7.53 -7.60 -14.11
CA THR A 201 -7.54 -7.16 -12.71
C THR A 201 -6.79 -5.84 -12.56
N SER A 202 -7.34 -4.89 -11.82
CA SER A 202 -6.62 -3.73 -11.28
C SER A 202 -6.32 -3.93 -9.79
N THR A 203 -5.10 -3.62 -9.37
CA THR A 203 -4.66 -3.67 -7.96
C THR A 203 -4.57 -2.27 -7.40
N TRP A 204 -5.50 -1.93 -6.51
CA TRP A 204 -5.58 -0.64 -5.86
C TRP A 204 -4.82 -0.68 -4.54
N THR A 205 -3.97 0.31 -4.29
CA THR A 205 -3.11 0.33 -3.11
C THR A 205 -2.99 1.73 -2.52
N ARG A 206 -2.60 1.78 -1.24
CA ARG A 206 -2.22 3.01 -0.53
C ARG A 206 -1.19 2.71 0.56
N THR A 207 -0.60 3.74 1.17
CA THR A 207 0.31 3.59 2.31
C THR A 207 -0.31 4.22 3.54
N LEU A 208 -0.62 3.40 4.54
CA LEU A 208 -1.14 3.85 5.82
C LEU A 208 0.01 4.12 6.78
N ILE A 209 -0.11 5.14 7.63
CA ILE A 209 0.80 5.44 8.74
C ILE A 209 0.12 4.98 10.02
N VAL A 210 0.76 4.06 10.76
CA VAL A 210 0.20 3.48 11.98
C VAL A 210 0.93 4.03 13.20
N ASP A 211 0.17 4.35 14.25
CA ASP A 211 0.66 4.68 15.58
C ASP A 211 1.18 3.42 16.29
N LYS A 212 2.45 3.42 16.73
CA LYS A 212 3.09 2.23 17.32
C LYS A 212 2.64 1.92 18.75
N VAL A 213 1.90 2.83 19.41
CA VAL A 213 1.40 2.64 20.78
C VAL A 213 -0.09 2.26 20.76
N THR A 214 -0.90 2.90 19.90
CA THR A 214 -2.36 2.66 19.85
C THR A 214 -2.79 1.71 18.73
N GLY A 215 -1.99 1.53 17.68
CA GLY A 215 -2.39 0.83 16.46
C GLY A 215 -3.35 1.63 15.56
N GLU A 216 -3.61 2.90 15.87
CA GLU A 216 -4.47 3.76 15.07
C GLU A 216 -3.83 4.11 13.72
N VAL A 217 -4.63 4.08 12.65
CA VAL A 217 -4.23 4.62 11.34
C VAL A 217 -4.39 6.13 11.36
N LEU A 218 -3.30 6.86 11.13
CA LEU A 218 -3.22 8.32 11.25
C LEU A 218 -3.61 9.06 9.95
N ASN A 219 -3.58 8.39 8.79
CA ASN A 219 -4.05 8.89 7.50
C ASN A 219 -5.18 8.00 6.89
N PRO A 220 -6.31 7.79 7.59
CA PRO A 220 -7.36 6.85 7.13
C PRO A 220 -7.98 7.26 5.79
N SER A 221 -7.89 8.55 5.43
CA SER A 221 -8.36 9.14 4.18
C SER A 221 -7.32 9.12 3.04
N GLU A 222 -6.19 8.42 3.20
CA GLU A 222 -5.18 8.29 2.13
C GLU A 222 -5.83 7.74 0.84
N PRO A 223 -5.68 8.41 -0.31
CA PRO A 223 -6.32 8.01 -1.55
C PRO A 223 -5.75 6.70 -2.08
N TRP A 224 -6.63 5.86 -2.61
CA TRP A 224 -6.25 4.63 -3.32
C TRP A 224 -5.70 4.97 -4.71
N LYS A 225 -4.59 4.34 -5.06
CA LYS A 225 -3.98 4.40 -6.40
C LYS A 225 -4.02 3.01 -7.06
N SER A 226 -4.51 2.96 -8.29
CA SER A 226 -4.46 1.79 -9.17
C SER A 226 -3.04 1.52 -9.70
N ASP A 227 -2.75 0.26 -10.04
CA ASP A 227 -1.57 -0.15 -10.80
C ASP A 227 -1.69 0.13 -12.31
N ILE A 228 -2.93 0.20 -12.84
CA ILE A 228 -3.28 0.55 -14.22
C ILE A 228 -4.26 1.73 -14.28
N ASP A 229 -4.12 2.60 -15.28
CA ASP A 229 -5.07 3.70 -15.51
C ASP A 229 -6.34 3.20 -16.23
N ASP A 230 -6.17 2.44 -17.32
CA ASP A 230 -7.25 1.81 -18.10
C ASP A 230 -6.99 0.31 -18.29
N TYR A 231 -8.07 -0.47 -18.44
CA TYR A 231 -8.01 -1.88 -18.85
C TYR A 231 -7.60 -2.02 -20.33
N ALA A 232 -7.11 -3.20 -20.72
CA ALA A 232 -6.76 -3.48 -22.11
C ALA A 232 -8.01 -3.74 -22.98
N THR A 233 -8.00 -3.26 -24.22
CA THR A 233 -9.06 -3.53 -25.21
C THR A 233 -9.08 -5.01 -25.56
N VAL A 234 -10.18 -5.69 -25.25
CA VAL A 234 -10.38 -7.11 -25.55
C VAL A 234 -10.71 -7.28 -27.04
N LYS A 235 -9.97 -8.16 -27.73
CA LYS A 235 -10.31 -8.60 -29.08
C LYS A 235 -11.34 -9.72 -28.98
N VAL A 236 -12.49 -9.54 -29.61
CA VAL A 236 -13.53 -10.56 -29.60
C VAL A 236 -13.06 -11.75 -30.46
N PRO A 237 -13.12 -12.99 -29.95
CA PRO A 237 -12.68 -14.17 -30.68
C PRO A 237 -13.74 -14.66 -31.67
N VAL A 238 -13.31 -15.23 -32.79
CA VAL A 238 -14.19 -15.96 -33.71
C VAL A 238 -14.67 -17.26 -33.04
N ILE A 239 -15.96 -17.57 -33.19
CA ILE A 239 -16.57 -18.83 -32.74
C ILE A 239 -17.28 -19.46 -33.95
N GLU A 240 -16.95 -20.71 -34.26
CA GLU A 240 -17.45 -21.38 -35.47
C GLU A 240 -18.99 -21.52 -35.46
N GLY A 241 -19.62 -21.11 -36.55
CA GLY A 241 -21.08 -21.14 -36.71
C GLY A 241 -21.84 -19.99 -36.02
N TYR A 242 -21.12 -19.04 -35.41
CA TYR A 242 -21.67 -17.84 -34.78
C TYR A 242 -20.96 -16.56 -35.24
N TYR A 243 -21.66 -15.43 -35.21
CA TYR A 243 -21.08 -14.09 -35.36
C TYR A 243 -21.38 -13.24 -34.11
N ALA A 244 -20.40 -12.44 -33.70
CA ALA A 244 -20.51 -11.54 -32.55
C ALA A 244 -21.20 -10.21 -32.93
N ASP A 245 -21.77 -9.52 -31.93
CA ASP A 245 -22.30 -8.17 -32.07
C ASP A 245 -21.21 -7.09 -32.27
N ARG A 246 -19.95 -7.39 -31.89
CA ARG A 246 -18.80 -6.48 -32.01
C ARG A 246 -17.47 -7.23 -32.19
N ALA A 247 -16.48 -6.58 -32.80
CA ALA A 247 -15.13 -7.14 -33.00
C ALA A 247 -14.16 -6.86 -31.83
N THR A 248 -14.46 -5.86 -31.00
CA THR A 248 -13.68 -5.50 -29.81
C THR A 248 -14.59 -5.02 -28.67
N VAL A 249 -14.12 -5.16 -27.44
CA VAL A 249 -14.61 -4.40 -26.28
C VAL A 249 -13.52 -3.38 -25.91
N PRO A 250 -13.76 -2.07 -26.03
CA PRO A 250 -12.83 -1.06 -25.55
C PRO A 250 -12.53 -1.24 -24.06
N GLY A 251 -11.29 -1.00 -23.66
CA GLY A 251 -10.94 -0.97 -22.24
C GLY A 251 -11.59 0.23 -21.54
N GLU A 252 -12.27 -0.01 -20.42
CA GLU A 252 -12.72 1.05 -19.51
C GLU A 252 -11.58 1.53 -18.61
N THR A 253 -11.68 2.78 -18.13
CA THR A 253 -10.83 3.29 -17.05
C THR A 253 -11.05 2.49 -15.76
N ALA A 254 -9.96 2.17 -15.07
CA ALA A 254 -9.99 1.40 -13.85
C ALA A 254 -10.81 2.11 -12.76
N GLN A 255 -11.63 1.36 -12.03
CA GLN A 255 -12.53 1.86 -11.00
C GLN A 255 -12.44 0.99 -9.74
N GLN A 256 -12.81 1.54 -8.57
CA GLN A 256 -12.87 0.79 -7.30
C GLN A 256 -14.19 0.00 -7.17
N ARG A 257 -14.52 -0.73 -8.24
CA ARG A 257 -15.64 -1.66 -8.37
C ARG A 257 -15.34 -2.60 -9.54
N ASP A 258 -15.99 -3.75 -9.56
CA ASP A 258 -15.91 -4.65 -10.70
C ASP A 258 -16.71 -4.10 -11.90
N LEU A 259 -16.21 -4.39 -13.10
CA LEU A 259 -16.80 -4.02 -14.38
C LEU A 259 -17.21 -5.29 -15.13
N GLU A 260 -18.41 -5.29 -15.70
CA GLU A 260 -19.00 -6.46 -16.36
C GLU A 260 -19.54 -6.05 -17.73
N THR A 261 -19.07 -6.69 -18.79
CA THR A 261 -19.52 -6.47 -20.18
C THR A 261 -19.88 -7.80 -20.83
N THR A 262 -20.92 -7.81 -21.67
CA THR A 262 -21.33 -9.00 -22.43
C THR A 262 -21.19 -8.76 -23.94
N VAL A 263 -20.55 -9.73 -24.61
CA VAL A 263 -20.51 -9.88 -26.06
C VAL A 263 -21.48 -10.99 -26.44
N THR A 264 -22.38 -10.70 -27.38
CA THR A 264 -23.48 -11.60 -27.75
C THR A 264 -23.23 -12.20 -29.12
N TYR A 265 -23.25 -13.52 -29.19
CA TYR A 265 -23.09 -14.30 -30.40
C TYR A 265 -24.44 -14.79 -30.93
N ASN A 266 -24.69 -14.48 -32.19
CA ASN A 266 -25.86 -14.92 -32.94
C ASN A 266 -25.45 -16.01 -33.94
N LYS A 267 -26.35 -16.94 -34.26
CA LYS A 267 -26.03 -18.02 -35.21
C LYS A 267 -25.89 -17.49 -36.62
N ILE A 268 -24.89 -17.99 -37.34
CA ILE A 268 -24.68 -17.68 -38.76
C ILE A 268 -25.76 -18.40 -39.59
N GLY A 269 -26.30 -17.70 -40.60
CA GLY A 269 -27.29 -18.23 -41.55
C GLY A 269 -26.70 -19.21 -42.56
N LYS A 270 -27.52 -19.71 -43.47
CA LYS A 270 -27.14 -20.70 -44.49
C LYS A 270 -27.71 -20.40 -45.88
N ILE A 271 -27.14 -21.04 -46.88
CA ILE A 271 -27.72 -21.11 -48.23
C ILE A 271 -28.91 -22.07 -48.20
N VAL A 272 -30.06 -21.63 -48.71
CA VAL A 272 -31.27 -22.44 -48.84
C VAL A 272 -31.62 -22.59 -50.33
N PRO A 273 -31.39 -23.78 -50.93
CA PRO A 273 -31.82 -24.03 -52.30
C PRO A 273 -33.34 -23.95 -52.44
N VAL A 274 -33.83 -23.16 -53.40
CA VAL A 274 -35.25 -23.00 -53.72
C VAL A 274 -35.54 -23.26 -55.19
N ASP A 275 -36.79 -23.62 -55.51
CA ASP A 275 -37.30 -23.65 -56.88
C ASP A 275 -37.52 -22.22 -57.45
N PRO A 276 -37.81 -22.06 -58.75
CA PRO A 276 -38.10 -20.75 -59.35
C PRO A 276 -39.37 -20.03 -58.82
N ASN A 277 -40.13 -20.66 -57.91
CA ASN A 277 -41.26 -20.04 -57.22
C ASN A 277 -40.91 -19.64 -55.76
N GLY A 278 -39.68 -19.91 -55.30
CA GLY A 278 -39.21 -19.64 -53.93
C GLY A 278 -39.46 -20.77 -52.92
N ASN A 279 -39.94 -21.95 -53.33
CA ASN A 279 -40.17 -23.08 -52.44
C ASN A 279 -38.83 -23.79 -52.11
N PRO A 280 -38.49 -24.04 -50.82
CA PRO A 280 -37.31 -24.82 -50.45
C PRO A 280 -37.31 -26.22 -51.08
N ILE A 281 -36.19 -26.59 -51.70
CA ILE A 281 -36.00 -27.92 -52.29
C ILE A 281 -35.76 -28.93 -51.15
N PRO A 282 -36.54 -30.01 -51.04
CA PRO A 282 -36.38 -30.98 -49.96
C PRO A 282 -35.16 -31.90 -50.17
N ASN A 283 -34.56 -32.33 -49.07
CA ASN A 283 -33.49 -33.34 -49.01
C ASN A 283 -32.17 -33.00 -49.76
N VAL A 284 -31.90 -31.72 -50.01
CA VAL A 284 -30.62 -31.23 -50.54
C VAL A 284 -29.79 -30.52 -49.47
N PRO A 285 -28.46 -30.37 -49.62
CA PRO A 285 -27.62 -29.70 -48.63
C PRO A 285 -28.00 -28.22 -48.46
N THR A 286 -27.95 -27.72 -47.23
CA THR A 286 -28.08 -26.28 -46.90
C THR A 286 -26.81 -25.81 -46.17
N PRO A 287 -25.71 -25.48 -46.89
CA PRO A 287 -24.45 -25.15 -46.26
C PRO A 287 -24.54 -23.81 -45.49
N GLN A 288 -24.12 -23.84 -44.22
CA GLN A 288 -23.95 -22.65 -43.39
C GLN A 288 -22.79 -21.79 -43.92
N TYR A 289 -22.85 -20.47 -43.76
CA TYR A 289 -21.74 -19.62 -44.16
C TYR A 289 -20.49 -19.88 -43.30
N ARG A 290 -19.32 -19.72 -43.93
CA ARG A 290 -18.02 -19.80 -43.26
C ARG A 290 -17.75 -18.48 -42.52
N ASN A 291 -17.30 -18.53 -41.27
CA ASN A 291 -16.79 -17.37 -40.54
C ASN A 291 -15.63 -16.67 -41.28
N ASP A 292 -15.48 -15.36 -41.11
CA ASP A 292 -14.18 -14.72 -41.35
C ASP A 292 -13.22 -15.09 -40.19
N PRO A 293 -12.04 -15.68 -40.47
CA PRO A 293 -11.10 -16.08 -39.41
C PRO A 293 -10.43 -14.90 -38.69
N ASN A 294 -10.57 -13.66 -39.18
CA ASN A 294 -9.98 -12.45 -38.59
C ASN A 294 -11.02 -11.46 -38.04
N ASP A 295 -12.31 -11.64 -38.35
CA ASP A 295 -13.39 -10.73 -37.93
C ASP A 295 -14.60 -11.52 -37.40
N PRO A 296 -14.84 -11.54 -36.08
CA PRO A 296 -15.93 -12.32 -35.49
C PRO A 296 -17.32 -11.76 -35.84
N THR A 297 -17.41 -10.55 -36.42
CA THR A 297 -18.67 -9.94 -36.86
C THR A 297 -19.07 -10.36 -38.28
N LYS A 298 -18.21 -11.12 -39.00
CA LYS A 298 -18.38 -11.38 -40.44
C LYS A 298 -18.30 -12.85 -40.82
N VAL A 299 -18.79 -13.10 -42.03
CA VAL A 299 -18.72 -14.34 -42.77
C VAL A 299 -18.14 -14.09 -44.16
N ILE A 300 -17.55 -15.12 -44.75
CA ILE A 300 -16.91 -15.07 -46.06
C ILE A 300 -17.71 -15.85 -47.10
N VAL A 301 -17.31 -15.70 -48.37
CA VAL A 301 -17.94 -16.36 -49.51
C VAL A 301 -18.06 -17.88 -49.30
N THR A 302 -19.26 -18.39 -49.55
CA THR A 302 -19.62 -19.80 -49.39
C THR A 302 -20.22 -20.31 -50.69
N ASP A 303 -19.75 -21.46 -51.14
CA ASP A 303 -20.11 -22.05 -52.43
C ASP A 303 -21.52 -22.64 -52.37
N THR A 304 -22.30 -22.49 -53.44
CA THR A 304 -23.65 -23.09 -53.53
C THR A 304 -23.55 -24.60 -53.72
N PRO A 305 -24.38 -25.42 -53.06
CA PRO A 305 -24.29 -26.86 -53.14
C PRO A 305 -24.60 -27.40 -54.54
N ASP A 306 -23.84 -28.39 -55.01
CA ASP A 306 -24.16 -29.11 -56.24
C ASP A 306 -25.41 -29.98 -56.04
N ILE A 307 -26.44 -29.76 -56.87
CA ILE A 307 -27.71 -30.52 -56.84
C ILE A 307 -27.85 -31.30 -58.15
N PRO A 308 -27.85 -32.65 -58.13
CA PRO A 308 -27.93 -33.46 -59.35
C PRO A 308 -29.14 -33.13 -60.23
N GLY A 309 -28.89 -32.81 -61.50
CA GLY A 309 -29.91 -32.46 -62.48
C GLY A 309 -30.42 -31.01 -62.38
N MET A 310 -29.79 -30.16 -61.57
CA MET A 310 -30.12 -28.74 -61.45
C MET A 310 -28.87 -27.84 -61.56
N ILE A 311 -29.08 -26.57 -61.87
CA ILE A 311 -28.07 -25.51 -61.91
C ILE A 311 -28.54 -24.31 -61.07
N PRO A 312 -27.70 -23.75 -60.19
CA PRO A 312 -28.05 -22.54 -59.45
C PRO A 312 -27.85 -21.28 -60.30
N GLU A 313 -28.59 -20.21 -59.99
CA GLU A 313 -28.40 -18.89 -60.62
C GLU A 313 -27.06 -18.23 -60.24
N THR A 314 -26.54 -18.53 -59.05
CA THR A 314 -25.23 -18.08 -58.56
C THR A 314 -24.40 -19.28 -58.12
N ARG A 315 -23.06 -19.26 -58.28
CA ARG A 315 -22.18 -20.37 -57.86
C ARG A 315 -21.66 -20.25 -56.43
N SER A 316 -21.82 -19.08 -55.82
CA SER A 316 -21.46 -18.80 -54.44
C SER A 316 -22.24 -17.59 -53.93
N VAL A 317 -22.34 -17.48 -52.61
CA VAL A 317 -23.02 -16.40 -51.90
C VAL A 317 -22.05 -15.75 -50.92
N THR A 318 -21.97 -14.43 -50.95
CA THR A 318 -21.48 -13.60 -49.84
C THR A 318 -22.69 -12.88 -49.29
N PRO A 319 -23.20 -13.23 -48.10
CA PRO A 319 -24.44 -12.64 -47.57
C PRO A 319 -24.21 -11.19 -47.12
N GLY A 320 -25.25 -10.35 -47.23
CA GLY A 320 -25.21 -8.98 -46.72
C GLY A 320 -25.29 -8.89 -45.19
N GLU A 321 -25.96 -9.87 -44.56
CA GLU A 321 -26.09 -9.99 -43.10
C GLU A 321 -25.71 -11.42 -42.65
N PRO A 322 -24.75 -11.60 -41.73
CA PRO A 322 -24.23 -12.93 -41.37
C PRO A 322 -25.28 -13.92 -40.82
N GLY A 323 -26.34 -13.43 -40.18
CA GLY A 323 -27.39 -14.24 -39.56
C GLY A 323 -28.55 -14.61 -40.49
N VAL A 324 -28.57 -14.15 -41.74
CA VAL A 324 -29.73 -14.28 -42.64
C VAL A 324 -29.56 -15.42 -43.63
N ASP A 325 -30.44 -16.41 -43.54
CA ASP A 325 -30.59 -17.47 -44.54
C ASP A 325 -30.88 -16.85 -45.92
N THR A 326 -30.08 -17.16 -46.94
CA THR A 326 -30.29 -16.63 -48.30
C THR A 326 -30.84 -17.71 -49.23
N PRO A 327 -32.00 -17.49 -49.86
CA PRO A 327 -32.51 -18.39 -50.89
C PRO A 327 -31.66 -18.30 -52.16
N VAL A 328 -31.30 -19.44 -52.73
CA VAL A 328 -30.66 -19.53 -54.05
C VAL A 328 -31.56 -20.33 -54.98
N VAL A 329 -31.98 -19.73 -56.09
CA VAL A 329 -32.85 -20.38 -57.08
C VAL A 329 -32.06 -21.40 -57.89
N TYR A 330 -32.63 -22.59 -58.06
CA TYR A 330 -32.12 -23.65 -58.93
C TYR A 330 -33.10 -23.94 -60.06
N HIS A 331 -32.57 -23.97 -61.29
CA HIS A 331 -33.29 -24.39 -62.49
C HIS A 331 -32.93 -25.83 -62.82
N LYS A 332 -33.89 -26.60 -63.34
CA LYS A 332 -33.61 -27.95 -63.84
C LYS A 332 -32.78 -27.87 -65.11
N VAL A 333 -31.85 -28.81 -65.30
CA VAL A 333 -31.15 -28.96 -66.57
C VAL A 333 -32.14 -29.53 -67.60
N GLU A 334 -32.64 -28.66 -68.47
CA GLU A 334 -33.41 -29.10 -69.63
C GLU A 334 -32.50 -29.88 -70.58
N THR A 335 -32.79 -31.16 -70.77
CA THR A 335 -32.19 -31.95 -71.85
C THR A 335 -32.77 -31.43 -73.16
N PRO A 336 -31.97 -30.88 -74.09
CA PRO A 336 -32.50 -30.35 -75.34
C PRO A 336 -33.15 -31.47 -76.16
N GLU A 337 -34.40 -31.26 -76.58
CA GLU A 337 -35.08 -32.20 -77.46
C GLU A 337 -34.29 -32.35 -78.77
N GLN A 338 -33.99 -33.60 -79.14
CA GLN A 338 -33.34 -33.89 -80.42
C GLN A 338 -34.29 -33.59 -81.56
N LYS A 339 -34.15 -32.40 -82.16
CA LYS A 339 -34.74 -32.07 -83.45
C LYS A 339 -34.23 -33.09 -84.49
N PRO A 340 -35.11 -33.84 -85.20
CA PRO A 340 -34.68 -34.89 -86.11
C PRO A 340 -33.77 -34.38 -87.22
N GLU A 341 -32.69 -35.13 -87.49
CA GLU A 341 -31.79 -34.86 -88.61
C GLU A 341 -32.47 -35.17 -89.95
N GLN A 342 -32.24 -34.31 -90.94
CA GLN A 342 -32.62 -34.57 -92.34
C GLN A 342 -31.37 -35.08 -93.09
N PRO A 343 -31.44 -36.19 -93.85
CA PRO A 343 -30.25 -36.91 -94.32
C PRO A 343 -29.43 -36.13 -95.37
N ALA A 344 -28.11 -36.34 -95.33
CA ALA A 344 -27.13 -35.65 -96.18
C ALA A 344 -26.74 -36.43 -97.44
N GLN A 345 -26.55 -35.73 -98.57
CA GLN A 345 -25.93 -36.24 -99.80
C GLN A 345 -25.64 -35.08 -100.79
N PRO A 346 -24.61 -35.12 -101.66
CA PRO A 346 -23.28 -35.75 -101.54
C PRO A 346 -22.12 -34.71 -101.61
N GLU A 347 -20.88 -35.21 -101.49
CA GLU A 347 -19.61 -34.48 -101.62
C GLU A 347 -19.13 -34.36 -103.09
N VAL A 348 -18.49 -33.23 -103.46
CA VAL A 348 -17.61 -33.09 -104.66
C VAL A 348 -16.57 -31.96 -104.48
N THR A 349 -15.34 -32.21 -104.96
CA THR A 349 -14.16 -31.31 -105.04
C THR A 349 -13.39 -31.62 -106.35
N PRO A 350 -12.23 -30.99 -106.74
CA PRO A 350 -11.55 -29.76 -106.26
C PRO A 350 -11.94 -28.47 -107.07
N VAL A 351 -11.14 -27.49 -107.56
CA VAL A 351 -9.69 -27.30 -107.90
C VAL A 351 -9.20 -25.83 -107.82
N VAL A 352 -8.12 -25.62 -107.05
CA VAL A 352 -6.93 -24.72 -107.18
C VAL A 352 -6.92 -23.52 -108.17
N ASN A 353 -6.47 -22.35 -107.67
CA ASN A 353 -5.32 -21.58 -108.23
C ASN A 353 -4.78 -20.48 -107.26
N ASP A 354 -3.54 -20.68 -106.80
CA ASP A 354 -2.61 -19.73 -106.15
C ASP A 354 -1.77 -18.95 -107.23
N PRO A 355 -0.77 -18.07 -106.96
CA PRO A 355 -0.05 -17.70 -105.71
C PRO A 355 -0.03 -16.13 -105.45
N VAL A 356 0.73 -15.44 -104.56
CA VAL A 356 2.18 -15.46 -104.21
C VAL A 356 2.52 -14.81 -102.84
N GLN A 357 3.20 -15.58 -101.97
CA GLN A 357 4.31 -15.31 -101.02
C GLN A 357 4.37 -14.09 -100.04
N THR A 358 4.34 -14.44 -98.74
CA THR A 358 5.27 -14.14 -97.59
C THR A 358 6.61 -13.40 -97.84
N PRO A 359 7.27 -12.73 -96.83
CA PRO A 359 7.44 -13.26 -95.44
C PRO A 359 7.60 -12.32 -94.20
N ALA A 360 7.33 -12.94 -93.04
CA ALA A 360 8.04 -12.89 -91.73
C ALA A 360 8.28 -11.59 -90.91
N THR A 361 7.60 -11.54 -89.75
CA THR A 361 8.08 -11.21 -88.37
C THR A 361 8.77 -9.87 -88.05
N GLU A 362 8.23 -9.11 -87.07
CA GLU A 362 9.03 -8.56 -85.95
C GLU A 362 8.18 -8.08 -84.75
N LEU A 363 8.81 -7.86 -83.58
CA LEU A 363 8.22 -7.22 -82.39
C LEU A 363 8.68 -5.76 -82.30
N PRO A 364 7.89 -4.82 -81.75
CA PRO A 364 8.34 -3.45 -81.53
C PRO A 364 9.25 -3.27 -80.30
N GLN A 365 10.46 -2.77 -80.56
CA GLN A 365 11.40 -2.10 -79.64
C GLN A 365 12.18 -1.03 -80.44
N THR A 366 12.67 0.09 -79.90
CA THR A 366 12.60 0.69 -78.54
C THR A 366 12.10 2.16 -78.71
N GLY A 367 12.02 3.07 -77.73
CA GLY A 367 12.56 3.19 -76.38
C GLY A 367 13.67 4.26 -76.31
N ASP A 368 13.58 5.19 -75.36
CA ASP A 368 14.59 6.22 -75.06
C ASP A 368 14.63 6.49 -73.55
N LYS A 369 15.78 6.29 -72.88
CA LYS A 369 16.81 7.29 -72.53
C LYS A 369 16.25 8.45 -71.68
N GLN A 370 16.60 8.60 -70.41
CA GLN A 370 17.97 8.75 -69.90
C GLN A 370 18.16 8.08 -68.53
N GLY A 371 19.43 7.87 -68.15
CA GLY A 371 19.79 7.54 -66.77
C GLY A 371 20.72 8.58 -66.17
N ASN A 372 20.94 8.48 -64.87
CA ASN A 372 22.25 8.77 -64.29
C ASN A 372 22.55 7.74 -63.21
N ALA A 373 23.81 7.30 -63.15
CA ALA A 373 24.33 6.48 -62.07
C ALA A 373 24.49 7.35 -60.80
N LEU A 374 24.66 6.81 -59.59
CA LEU A 374 25.82 6.00 -59.20
C LEU A 374 25.47 4.95 -58.15
N ALA A 375 26.05 3.76 -58.32
CA ALA A 375 26.16 2.77 -57.25
C ALA A 375 27.46 3.01 -56.47
N ALA A 376 27.42 2.76 -55.16
CA ALA A 376 28.61 2.58 -54.33
C ALA A 376 28.33 1.49 -53.29
N ILE A 377 29.14 0.44 -53.29
CA ILE A 377 29.07 -0.66 -52.31
C ILE A 377 29.95 -0.25 -51.11
N GLY A 378 29.43 -0.40 -49.90
CA GLY A 378 30.19 -0.15 -48.67
C GLY A 378 29.48 -0.76 -47.46
N ALA A 379 30.22 -1.49 -46.63
CA ALA A 379 29.67 -2.23 -45.50
C ALA A 379 30.40 -1.91 -44.19
N SER A 380 29.72 -2.20 -43.08
CA SER A 380 30.26 -2.49 -41.73
C SER A 380 30.44 -1.32 -40.74
N ILE A 381 30.03 -1.61 -39.50
CA ILE A 381 30.68 -1.29 -38.21
C ILE A 381 30.44 0.09 -37.53
N VAL A 382 29.65 0.01 -36.45
CA VAL A 382 29.84 0.57 -35.08
C VAL A 382 30.13 2.08 -34.91
N ALA A 383 29.19 2.76 -34.24
CA ALA A 383 29.42 3.54 -33.00
C ALA A 383 28.08 3.86 -32.31
N GLY A 384 28.08 4.12 -31.00
CA GLY A 384 26.89 4.51 -30.25
C GLY A 384 27.11 5.75 -29.36
N MET A 385 26.05 6.53 -29.14
CA MET A 385 25.92 7.55 -28.10
C MET A 385 24.48 7.44 -27.55
N LEU A 386 24.24 7.23 -26.27
CA LEU A 386 24.45 8.15 -25.13
C LEU A 386 23.73 9.49 -25.28
N GLY A 387 22.40 9.46 -25.12
CA GLY A 387 21.59 10.65 -24.84
C GLY A 387 21.43 10.88 -23.33
N LEU A 388 22.37 11.62 -22.73
CA LEU A 388 22.24 12.11 -21.36
C LEU A 388 21.72 13.57 -21.38
N MET A 389 20.51 13.79 -20.86
CA MET A 389 20.06 15.11 -20.41
C MET A 389 19.79 15.05 -18.92
N GLY A 390 20.56 15.82 -18.16
CA GLY A 390 20.31 16.06 -16.73
C GLY A 390 19.77 17.46 -16.50
N PHE A 391 19.01 17.64 -15.41
CA PHE A 391 18.78 18.95 -14.82
C PHE A 391 19.47 19.05 -13.46
N THR A 392 19.96 20.24 -13.17
CA THR A 392 20.89 20.50 -12.07
C THR A 392 20.22 20.66 -10.72
N LYS A 393 20.99 20.47 -9.65
CA LYS A 393 20.57 20.65 -8.26
C LYS A 393 21.54 21.59 -7.55
N LYS A 394 21.04 22.34 -6.56
CA LYS A 394 21.68 23.46 -5.83
C LYS A 394 21.52 24.83 -6.55
N LYS A 395 21.41 25.95 -5.83
CA LYS A 395 21.57 26.15 -4.38
C LYS A 395 20.58 27.16 -3.79
N LYS A 396 20.32 27.00 -2.49
CA LYS A 396 19.77 28.01 -1.57
C LYS A 396 20.59 29.31 -1.63
N ASP A 397 19.92 30.44 -1.59
CA ASP A 397 20.37 31.67 -0.91
C ASP A 397 19.14 32.37 -0.30
N GLU A 398 19.36 33.46 0.43
CA GLU A 398 18.57 33.89 1.58
C GLU A 398 18.48 35.42 1.61
N LYS A 399 17.27 36.00 1.84
CA LYS A 399 17.03 37.22 2.66
C LYS A 399 15.63 37.85 2.57
N ASP A 400 15.25 38.42 3.70
CA ASP A 400 14.57 39.71 3.94
C ASP A 400 13.42 40.16 3.00
N PHE A 401 12.17 40.01 3.46
CA PHE A 401 11.34 41.15 3.89
C PHE A 401 10.16 40.73 4.79
#